data_AF-A0A9J5ZTD6-F1
#
_entry.id   AF-A0A9J5ZTD6-F1
#
_cell.length_a   1.000
_cell.length_b   1.000
_cell.length_c   1.000
_cell.angle_alpha   90.00
_cell.angle_beta   90.00
_cell.angle_gamma   90.00
#
_symmetry.space_group_name_H-M   'P 1'
#
loop_
_entity.id
_entity.type
_entity.pdbx_description
1 polymer ?
#
loop_
_entity_poly.entity_id
_entity_poly.type
_entity_poly.pdbx_seq_one_letter_code
_entity_poly.pdbx_strand_id
1 'polypeptide(L)' 'WVLHDWSNEDCIKILKKCKDAIPSKENGGRVIVIEIVMDQNKDDNSYKTQLFLDILMMVDASGKERKYEITSHDMESA' A
#
# COMPACT_ATOMS: atom_id res chain seq x y z
N TRP A 1 6.87 -1.31 0.10
CA TRP A 1 7.76 -0.36 0.78
C TRP A 1 8.06 0.82 -0.14
N VAL A 2 7.01 1.43 -0.68
CA VAL A 2 7.07 2.67 -1.48
C VAL A 2 5.82 3.48 -1.18
N LEU A 3 4.63 2.87 -1.22
CA LEU A 3 3.37 3.62 -1.12
C LEU A 3 3.11 4.20 0.28
N HIS A 4 3.69 3.65 1.35
CA HIS A 4 3.57 4.26 2.68
C HIS A 4 4.33 5.59 2.82
N ASP A 5 5.26 5.89 1.91
CA ASP A 5 6.03 7.15 1.93
C ASP A 5 5.22 8.33 1.36
N TRP A 6 4.12 8.04 0.67
CA TRP A 6 3.39 9.03 -0.13
C TRP A 6 1.96 9.26 0.35
N SER A 7 1.45 10.45 0.04
CA SER A 7 0.03 10.80 0.19
C SER A 7 -0.84 9.89 -0.68
N ASN A 8 -2.15 9.82 -0.38
CA ASN A 8 -3.09 9.03 -1.21
C ASN A 8 -3.10 9.54 -2.65
N GLU A 9 -3.10 10.87 -2.82
CA GLU A 9 -3.10 11.53 -4.13
C GLU A 9 -1.85 11.18 -4.94
N ASP A 10 -0.69 11.13 -4.29
CA ASP A 10 0.57 10.78 -4.95
C ASP A 10 0.69 9.27 -5.21
N CYS A 11 0.18 8.42 -4.32
CA CYS A 11 0.04 6.98 -4.57
C CYS A 11 -0.76 6.69 -5.85
N ILE A 12 -1.90 7.34 -6.04
CA ILE A 12 -2.72 7.20 -7.25
C ILE A 12 -1.93 7.61 -8.51
N LYS A 13 -1.17 8.72 -8.44
CA LYS A 13 -0.31 9.15 -9.58
C LYS A 13 0.78 8.13 -9.88
N ILE A 14 1.43 7.57 -8.86
CA ILE A 14 2.46 6.54 -9.02
C ILE A 14 1.86 5.30 -9.67
N LEU A 15 0.73 4.82 -9.14
CA LEU A 15 0.05 3.63 -9.66
C LEU A 15 -0.43 3.81 -11.11
N LYS A 16 -0.95 4.99 -11.48
CA LYS A 16 -1.29 5.33 -12.87
C LYS A 16 -0.10 5.21 -13.80
N LYS A 17 1.04 5.80 -13.41
CA LYS A 17 2.28 5.68 -14.18
C LYS A 17 2.76 4.23 -14.31
N CYS A 18 2.62 3.43 -13.26
CA CYS A 18 2.94 2.00 -13.33
C CYS A 18 2.04 1.25 -14.32
N LYS A 19 0.73 1.57 -14.36
CA LYS A 19 -0.22 0.99 -15.32
C LYS A 19 0.09 1.40 -16.77
N ASP A 20 0.43 2.67 -16.99
CA ASP A 20 0.78 3.19 -18.31
C ASP A 20 2.09 2.59 -18.85
N ALA A 21 2.99 2.15 -17.98
CA ALA A 21 4.31 1.62 -18.32
C ALA A 21 4.31 0.11 -18.68
N ILE A 22 3.21 -0.60 -18.46
CA ILE A 22 3.11 -2.05 -18.69
C ILE A 22 2.12 -2.36 -19.83
N PRO A 23 2.16 -3.57 -20.42
CA PRO A 23 1.12 -4.01 -21.35
C PRO A 23 -0.27 -3.95 -20.71
N SER A 24 -1.29 -3.89 -21.56
CA SER A 24 -2.67 -3.96 -21.09
C SER A 24 -2.96 -5.28 -20.36
N LYS A 25 -4.04 -5.29 -19.56
CA LYS A 25 -4.42 -6.44 -18.74
C LYS A 25 -4.70 -7.69 -19.58
N GLU A 26 -5.33 -7.53 -20.73
CA GLU A 26 -5.58 -8.62 -21.69
C GLU A 26 -4.29 -9.20 -22.29
N ASN A 27 -3.22 -8.40 -22.33
CA ASN A 27 -1.88 -8.83 -22.74
C ASN A 27 -1.01 -9.28 -21.56
N GLY A 28 -1.62 -9.52 -20.39
CA GLY A 28 -0.96 -10.10 -19.22
C GLY A 28 -0.24 -9.08 -18.32
N GLY A 29 -0.36 -7.79 -18.56
CA GLY A 29 0.21 -6.76 -17.69
C GLY A 29 -0.44 -6.75 -16.31
N ARG A 30 0.38 -6.72 -15.26
CA ARG A 30 -0.07 -6.63 -13.86
C ARG A 30 0.87 -5.74 -13.04
N VAL A 31 0.29 -4.84 -12.24
CA VAL A 31 0.99 -4.12 -11.17
C VAL A 31 0.79 -4.90 -9.87
N ILE A 32 1.88 -5.23 -9.18
CA ILE A 32 1.86 -5.90 -7.88
C ILE A 32 2.39 -4.91 -6.85
N VAL A 33 1.59 -4.67 -5.81
CA VAL A 33 1.98 -3.82 -4.68
C VAL A 33 2.33 -4.73 -3.50
N ILE A 34 3.50 -4.52 -2.92
CA ILE A 34 3.99 -5.24 -1.74
C ILE A 34 4.20 -4.22 -0.63
N GLU A 35 3.24 -4.17 0.29
CA GLU A 35 3.22 -3.25 1.43
C GLU A 35 2.74 -3.95 2.69
N ILE A 36 3.09 -3.37 3.83
CA ILE A 36 2.41 -3.64 5.09
C ILE A 36 1.13 -2.80 5.10
N VAL A 37 0.00 -3.46 5.34
CA VAL A 37 -1.30 -2.80 5.41
C VAL A 37 -1.99 -3.23 6.69
N MET A 38 -2.49 -2.26 7.43
CA MET A 38 -3.26 -2.47 8.65
C MET A 38 -4.59 -3.15 8.28
N ASP A 39 -4.78 -4.37 8.79
CA ASP A 39 -6.00 -5.15 8.64
C ASP A 39 -6.32 -5.85 9.96
N GLN A 40 -7.35 -5.35 10.64
CA GLN A 40 -7.78 -5.84 11.95
C GLN A 40 -8.41 -7.24 11.90
N ASN A 41 -8.70 -7.76 10.70
CA ASN A 41 -9.28 -9.09 10.51
C ASN A 41 -8.21 -10.20 10.37
N LYS A 42 -6.92 -9.86 10.49
CA LYS A 42 -5.83 -10.84 10.48
C LYS A 42 -5.74 -11.58 11.81
N ASP A 43 -5.04 -12.71 11.81
CA ASP A 43 -4.73 -13.42 13.05
C ASP A 43 -3.92 -12.54 14.02
N ASP A 44 -4.03 -12.85 15.32
CA ASP A 44 -3.42 -12.06 16.40
C ASP A 44 -1.92 -11.79 16.21
N ASN A 45 -1.15 -12.76 15.70
CA ASN A 45 0.30 -12.59 15.56
C ASN A 45 0.64 -11.69 14.37
N SER A 46 -0.07 -11.85 13.25
CA SER A 46 0.05 -10.96 12.11
C SER A 46 -0.33 -9.53 12.48
N TYR A 47 -1.45 -9.34 13.19
CA TYR A 47 -1.91 -8.01 13.59
C TYR A 47 -0.94 -7.34 14.58
N LYS A 48 -0.37 -8.08 15.54
CA LYS A 48 0.71 -7.56 16.42
C LYS A 48 1.95 -7.13 15.64
N THR A 49 2.32 -7.87 14.59
CA THR A 49 3.45 -7.50 13.72
C THR A 49 3.16 -6.22 12.93
N GLN A 50 1.93 -6.06 12.42
CA GLN A 50 1.50 -4.83 11.77
C GLN A 50 1.55 -3.63 12.73
N LEU A 51 1.05 -3.78 13.96
CA LEU A 51 1.13 -2.74 14.99
C LEU A 51 2.57 -2.38 15.35
N PHE A 52 3.46 -3.37 15.46
CA PHE A 52 4.87 -3.13 15.70
C PHE A 52 5.50 -2.27 14.59
N LEU A 53 5.18 -2.56 13.33
CA LEU A 53 5.66 -1.79 12.18
C LEU A 53 5.04 -0.39 12.12
N ASP A 54 3.77 -0.22 12.47
CA ASP A 54 3.13 1.10 12.57
C ASP A 54 3.79 1.98 13.64
N ILE A 55 4.13 1.40 14.81
CA ILE A 55 4.89 2.10 15.85
C ILE A 55 6.31 2.43 15.36
N LEU A 56 6.97 1.51 14.66
CA LEU A 56 8.29 1.76 14.08
C LEU A 56 8.25 2.95 13.12
N MET A 57 7.27 2.99 12.22
CA MET A 57 7.09 4.12 11.29
C MET A 57 6.82 5.45 12.01
N MET A 58 6.07 5.42 13.11
CA MET A 58 5.83 6.60 13.94
C MET A 58 7.12 7.13 14.58
N VAL A 59 7.95 6.25 15.12
CA VAL A 59 9.19 6.63 15.83
C VAL A 59 10.29 7.05 14.88
N ASP A 60 10.54 6.27 13.82
CA ASP A 60 11.71 6.46 12.95
C ASP A 60 11.44 7.45 11.80
N ALA A 61 10.19 7.55 11.35
CA ALA A 61 9.83 8.35 10.17
C ALA A 61 8.76 9.42 10.43
N SER A 62 8.25 9.55 11.67
CA SER A 62 7.05 10.36 11.96
C SER A 62 5.86 10.01 11.04
N GLY A 63 5.84 8.76 10.57
CA GLY A 63 4.88 8.22 9.61
C GLY A 63 3.87 7.29 10.26
N LYS A 64 3.14 6.56 9.41
CA LYS A 64 2.18 5.53 9.80
C LYS A 64 1.98 4.54 8.66
N GLU A 65 1.62 3.31 8.99
CA GLU A 65 1.24 2.32 7.99
C GLU A 65 -0.17 2.58 7.44
N ARG A 66 -0.39 2.16 6.19
CA ARG A 66 -1.66 2.39 5.48
C ARG A 66 -2.71 1.36 5.90
N LYS A 67 -3.98 1.76 5.90
CA LYS A 67 -5.10 0.80 6.07
C LYS A 67 -5.34 0.01 4.78
N TYR A 68 -5.78 -1.24 4.92
CA TYR A 68 -6.14 -2.10 3.77
C TYR A 68 -7.20 -1.46 2.86
N GLU A 69 -8.24 -0.88 3.45
CA GLU A 69 -9.35 -0.25 2.70
C GLU A 69 -8.88 0.90 1.81
N ILE A 70 -8.01 1.78 2.35
CA ILE A 70 -7.46 2.91 1.60
C ILE A 70 -6.56 2.41 0.47
N THR A 71 -5.71 1.43 0.75
CA THR A 71 -4.81 0.86 -0.26
C THR A 71 -5.60 0.18 -1.38
N SER A 72 -6.70 -0.51 -1.05
CA SER A 72 -7.61 -1.10 -2.02
C SER A 72 -8.29 -0.04 -2.88
N HIS A 73 -8.78 1.03 -2.26
CA HIS A 73 -9.40 2.16 -2.95
C HIS A 73 -8.45 2.86 -3.92
N ASP A 74 -7.19 3.08 -3.54
CA ASP A 74 -6.20 3.72 -4.42
C ASP A 74 -5.85 2.84 -5.63
N MET A 75 -5.79 1.51 -5.45
CA MET A 75 -5.55 0.55 -6.53
C MET A 75 -6.68 0.54 -7.58
N GLU A 76 -7.92 0.74 -7.13
CA GLU A 76 -9.12 0.88 -7.98
C GLU A 76 -9.21 2.24 -8.65
N SER A 77 -8.75 3.30 -7.96
CA SER A 77 -8.78 4.69 -8.45
C SER A 77 -7.64 5.03 -9.42
N ALA A 78 -6.55 4.26 -9.38
CA ALA A 78 -5.47 4.31 -10.34
C ALA A 78 -5.89 3.73 -11.69
#